data_AF-A0A3B0TNS7-F1
#
_entry.id   AF-A0A3B0TNS7-F1
#
_cell.length_a   1.000
_cell.length_b   1.000
_cell.length_c   1.000
_cell.angle_alpha   90.00
_cell.angle_beta   90.00
_cell.angle_gamma   90.00
#
_symmetry.space_group_name_H-M   'P 1'
#
loop_
_entity.id
_entity.type
_entity.pdbx_description
1 polymer ?
#
loop_
_entity_poly.entity_id
_entity_poly.type
_entity_poly.pdbx_seq_one_letter_code
_entity_poly.pdbx_strand_id
1 'polypeptide(L)'
;MSEVSAIEQEHILPSGPTKAKPKVKTTNVGSKKSIVRAATAADINMVHKRLVEAIDTSPFYSDRFKIFEKQRLDIDYLRALFDLDPYHLMLFVADDEPAGFMITSPQCGSLWLHWSYIFPEKRRASLAMAGFRALVEHWDNGRFHKIATYTKPDNAVTSILTRYKFELTCELKNHLFGEDYLLYERKLNKTSPEYDNGVSTPGLKGRIKNYFISLLSNAS
;
A
#
# COMPACT_ATOMS: atom_id res chain seq x y z
N MET A 1 -14.22 -48.15 1.96
CA MET A 1 -13.49 -49.23 1.26
C MET A 1 -13.78 -49.03 -0.22
N SER A 2 -12.95 -48.18 -0.84
CA SER A 2 -11.78 -48.55 -1.69
C SER A 2 -12.26 -48.77 -3.13
N GLU A 3 -11.95 -47.85 -4.05
CA GLU A 3 -10.74 -47.88 -4.90
C GLU A 3 -10.70 -49.13 -5.80
N VAL A 4 -10.29 -49.10 -7.07
CA VAL A 4 -9.81 -48.07 -8.00
C VAL A 4 -9.99 -48.69 -9.39
N SER A 5 -10.25 -47.80 -10.35
CA SER A 5 -10.37 -48.06 -11.78
C SER A 5 -9.08 -48.59 -12.41
N ALA A 6 -9.26 -49.67 -13.18
CA ALA A 6 -8.59 -50.09 -14.42
C ALA A 6 -7.27 -49.42 -14.86
N ILE A 7 -6.27 -50.27 -15.09
CA ILE A 7 -5.01 -50.01 -15.79
C ILE A 7 -5.02 -50.80 -17.13
N GLU A 8 -4.41 -50.15 -18.14
CA GLU A 8 -3.81 -50.67 -19.38
C GLU A 8 -4.71 -51.27 -20.47
N GLN A 9 -4.72 -50.58 -21.62
CA GLN A 9 -4.19 -51.16 -22.87
C GLN A 9 -3.52 -50.07 -23.72
N GLU A 10 -2.23 -50.28 -24.01
CA GLU A 10 -1.46 -49.55 -25.01
C GLU A 10 -1.82 -50.01 -26.44
N HIS A 11 -1.90 -49.06 -27.38
CA HIS A 11 -1.74 -49.34 -28.81
C HIS A 11 -1.05 -48.17 -29.54
N ILE A 12 0.26 -48.35 -29.71
CA ILE A 12 1.12 -48.09 -30.87
C ILE A 12 0.61 -47.06 -31.92
N LEU A 13 1.31 -45.92 -31.98
CA LEU A 13 1.24 -44.90 -33.03
C LEU A 13 2.22 -45.22 -34.19
N PRO A 14 1.91 -44.84 -35.46
CA PRO A 14 2.93 -44.68 -36.49
C PRO A 14 3.49 -43.25 -36.51
N SER A 15 4.81 -43.18 -36.69
CA SER A 15 5.65 -41.98 -36.77
C SER A 15 5.47 -41.20 -38.08
N GLY A 16 5.24 -39.89 -37.96
CA GLY A 16 5.22 -38.91 -39.05
C GLY A 16 6.09 -37.68 -38.72
N PRO A 17 6.46 -36.86 -39.72
CA PRO A 17 7.76 -36.19 -39.76
C PRO A 17 7.92 -34.98 -38.83
N THR A 18 9.15 -34.86 -38.34
CA THR A 18 9.70 -33.84 -37.45
C THR A 18 9.44 -32.42 -37.96
N LYS A 19 8.53 -31.69 -37.32
CA LYS A 19 8.39 -30.23 -37.50
C LYS A 19 9.51 -29.52 -36.73
N ALA A 20 10.25 -28.68 -37.45
CA ALA A 20 11.31 -27.83 -36.90
C ALA A 20 10.80 -26.99 -35.72
N LYS A 21 11.56 -27.01 -34.62
CA LYS A 21 11.30 -26.19 -33.42
C LYS A 21 11.32 -24.71 -33.81
N PRO A 22 10.28 -23.92 -33.47
CA PRO A 22 10.32 -22.48 -33.70
C PRO A 22 11.42 -21.86 -32.83
N LYS A 23 12.28 -21.04 -33.44
CA LYS A 23 13.29 -20.22 -32.75
C LYS A 23 12.57 -19.35 -31.72
N VAL A 24 12.82 -19.63 -30.43
CA VAL A 24 12.44 -18.74 -29.34
C VAL A 24 13.15 -17.41 -29.56
N LYS A 25 12.40 -16.39 -29.96
CA LYS A 25 12.85 -15.01 -29.88
C LYS A 25 12.92 -14.67 -28.40
N THR A 26 14.11 -14.70 -27.83
CA THR A 26 14.38 -14.12 -26.51
C THR A 26 14.23 -12.62 -26.64
N THR A 27 12.99 -12.13 -26.53
CA THR A 27 12.75 -10.71 -26.32
C THR A 27 13.38 -10.38 -24.97
N ASN A 28 14.49 -9.63 -24.99
CA ASN A 28 14.99 -8.92 -23.83
C ASN A 28 13.87 -7.97 -23.38
N VAL A 29 13.02 -8.45 -22.47
CA VAL A 29 12.13 -7.60 -21.70
C VAL A 29 13.05 -6.88 -20.73
N GLY A 30 13.56 -5.70 -21.13
CA GLY A 30 14.22 -4.82 -20.19
C GLY A 30 13.32 -4.70 -18.96
N SER A 31 13.83 -5.08 -17.79
CA SER A 31 13.08 -5.07 -16.55
C SER A 31 12.53 -3.66 -16.35
N LYS A 32 11.23 -3.48 -16.57
CA LYS A 32 10.57 -2.19 -16.39
C LYS A 32 10.77 -1.81 -14.93
N LYS A 33 11.58 -0.79 -14.65
CA LYS A 33 11.85 -0.34 -13.28
C LYS A 33 10.52 -0.09 -12.59
N SER A 34 10.36 -0.68 -11.41
CA SER A 34 9.14 -0.49 -10.62
C SER A 34 9.03 0.98 -10.23
N ILE A 35 7.88 1.57 -10.55
CA ILE A 35 7.54 2.96 -10.22
C ILE A 35 7.02 3.11 -8.77
N VAL A 36 7.01 2.00 -8.03
CA VAL A 36 6.60 1.91 -6.62
C VAL A 36 7.50 0.91 -5.88
N ARG A 37 7.71 1.11 -4.58
CA ARG A 37 8.38 0.14 -3.71
C ARG A 37 7.96 0.33 -2.25
N ALA A 38 8.19 -0.67 -1.41
CA ALA A 38 8.16 -0.47 0.03
C ALA A 38 9.24 0.54 0.47
N ALA A 39 8.99 1.22 1.59
CA ALA A 39 10.02 2.01 2.25
C ALA A 39 11.15 1.12 2.78
N THR A 40 12.31 1.73 2.97
CA THR A 40 13.42 1.21 3.76
C THR A 40 13.55 2.04 5.03
N ALA A 41 14.33 1.57 6.02
CA ALA A 41 14.58 2.34 7.24
C ALA A 41 15.16 3.74 6.97
N ALA A 42 15.96 3.89 5.91
CA ALA A 42 16.53 5.17 5.49
C ALA A 42 15.49 6.17 4.97
N ASP A 43 14.34 5.68 4.48
CA ASP A 43 13.29 6.54 3.92
C ASP A 43 12.41 7.19 5.00
N ILE A 44 12.32 6.62 6.21
CA ILE A 44 11.32 7.00 7.23
C ILE A 44 11.40 8.49 7.61
N ASN A 45 12.61 9.01 7.82
CA ASN A 45 12.81 10.42 8.16
C ASN A 45 12.35 11.36 7.03
N MET A 46 12.61 10.97 5.78
CA MET A 46 12.19 11.72 4.60
C MET A 46 10.67 11.69 4.48
N VAL A 47 10.04 10.52 4.62
CA VAL A 47 8.58 10.38 4.59
C VAL A 47 7.92 11.24 5.66
N HIS A 48 8.41 11.19 6.90
CA HIS A 48 7.89 12.01 7.99
C HIS A 48 8.00 13.51 7.69
N LYS A 49 9.17 13.97 7.21
CA LYS A 49 9.38 15.38 6.85
C LYS A 49 8.40 15.82 5.76
N ARG A 50 8.23 15.02 4.70
CA ARG A 50 7.36 15.34 3.56
C ARG A 50 5.87 15.21 3.93
N LEU A 51 5.52 14.35 4.88
CA LEU A 51 4.19 14.28 5.48
C LEU A 51 3.86 15.55 6.25
N VAL A 52 4.77 16.02 7.12
CA VAL A 52 4.58 17.27 7.85
C VAL A 52 4.37 18.44 6.90
N GLU A 53 5.18 18.53 5.83
CA GLU A 53 5.00 19.52 4.77
C GLU A 53 3.62 19.42 4.09
N ALA A 54 3.18 18.20 3.74
CA ALA A 54 1.88 17.98 3.13
C ALA A 54 0.72 18.40 4.04
N ILE A 55 0.83 18.13 5.34
CA ILE A 55 -0.16 18.55 6.34
C ILE A 55 -0.18 20.07 6.47
N ASP A 56 1.00 20.70 6.63
CA ASP A 56 1.10 22.15 6.83
C ASP A 56 0.61 22.95 5.63
N THR A 57 0.86 22.45 4.41
CA THR A 57 0.46 23.09 3.16
C THR A 57 -0.95 22.70 2.68
N SER A 58 -1.65 21.80 3.37
CA SER A 58 -3.01 21.42 3.01
C SER A 58 -3.96 22.62 3.11
N PRO A 59 -4.69 22.96 2.03
CA PRO A 59 -5.72 24.00 2.07
C PRO A 59 -7.02 23.51 2.73
N PHE A 60 -7.13 22.21 2.98
CA PHE A 60 -8.36 21.56 3.43
C PHE A 60 -8.47 21.42 4.95
N TYR A 61 -7.37 21.64 5.68
CA TYR A 61 -7.29 21.39 7.11
C TYR A 61 -7.20 22.71 7.89
N SER A 62 -7.99 22.81 8.95
CA SER A 62 -7.82 23.85 9.97
C SER A 62 -6.49 23.67 10.72
N ASP A 63 -6.00 24.73 11.37
CA ASP A 63 -4.76 24.67 12.15
C ASP A 63 -4.83 23.63 13.27
N ARG A 64 -5.98 23.51 13.93
CA ARG A 64 -6.21 22.49 14.96
C ARG A 64 -6.10 21.08 14.39
N PHE A 65 -6.66 20.85 13.20
CA PHE A 65 -6.54 19.55 12.55
C PHE A 65 -5.08 19.29 12.15
N LYS A 66 -4.37 20.27 11.56
CA LYS A 66 -2.96 20.12 11.22
C LYS A 66 -2.09 19.71 12.42
N ILE A 67 -2.33 20.32 13.59
CA ILE A 67 -1.65 19.95 14.84
C ILE A 67 -1.96 18.50 15.22
N PHE A 68 -3.25 18.13 15.28
CA PHE A 68 -3.67 16.79 15.63
C PHE A 68 -3.12 15.73 14.67
N GLU A 69 -3.15 15.98 13.37
CA GLU A 69 -2.73 15.02 12.36
C GLU A 69 -1.21 14.78 12.42
N LYS A 70 -0.41 15.83 12.67
CA LYS A 70 1.04 15.69 12.90
C LYS A 70 1.38 14.92 14.17
N GLN A 71 0.56 15.03 15.22
CA GLN A 71 0.73 14.26 16.45
C GLN A 71 0.34 12.79 16.26
N ARG A 72 -0.74 12.54 15.53
CA ARG A 72 -1.26 11.20 15.27
C ARG A 72 -0.35 10.40 14.33
N LEU A 73 0.20 11.05 13.30
CA LEU A 73 1.10 10.45 12.31
C LEU A 73 2.56 10.87 12.57
N ASP A 74 2.99 10.74 13.82
CA ASP A 74 4.36 11.05 14.21
C ASP A 74 5.36 10.00 13.68
N ILE A 75 6.65 10.30 13.86
CA ILE A 75 7.72 9.41 13.41
C ILE A 75 7.69 8.03 14.04
N ASP A 76 7.23 7.91 15.30
CA ASP A 76 7.17 6.63 16.00
C ASP A 76 6.02 5.77 15.47
N TYR A 77 4.90 6.39 15.11
CA TYR A 77 3.80 5.75 14.41
C TYR A 77 4.23 5.25 13.03
N LEU A 78 4.98 6.04 12.26
CA LEU A 78 5.52 5.58 10.98
C LEU A 78 6.49 4.41 11.13
N ARG A 79 7.33 4.41 12.18
CA ARG A 79 8.19 3.26 12.50
C ARG A 79 7.38 2.03 12.86
N ALA A 80 6.33 2.18 13.67
CA ALA A 80 5.46 1.06 14.02
C ALA A 80 4.73 0.49 12.78
N LEU A 81 4.33 1.34 11.83
CA LEU A 81 3.80 0.89 10.54
C LEU A 81 4.84 0.12 9.73
N PHE A 82 6.06 0.65 9.64
CA PHE A 82 7.17 0.00 8.95
C PHE A 82 7.50 -1.37 9.55
N ASP A 83 7.52 -1.48 10.88
CA ASP A 83 7.80 -2.73 11.60
C ASP A 83 6.70 -3.79 11.37
N LEU A 84 5.45 -3.36 11.16
CA LEU A 84 4.34 -4.26 10.81
C LEU A 84 4.44 -4.77 9.38
N ASP A 85 4.63 -3.85 8.44
CA ASP A 85 4.85 -4.13 7.03
C ASP A 85 5.42 -2.88 6.34
N PRO A 86 6.63 -2.94 5.75
CA PRO A 86 7.22 -1.80 5.04
C PRO A 86 6.35 -1.22 3.92
N TYR A 87 5.40 -1.99 3.35
CA TYR A 87 4.44 -1.51 2.36
C TYR A 87 3.35 -0.60 2.93
N HIS A 88 3.21 -0.50 4.26
CA HIS A 88 2.39 0.55 4.86
C HIS A 88 2.94 1.94 4.56
N LEU A 89 4.24 2.05 4.28
CA LEU A 89 4.90 3.24 3.76
C LEU A 89 5.32 2.99 2.30
N MET A 90 4.34 2.97 1.39
CA MET A 90 4.60 2.74 -0.03
C MET A 90 5.18 4.00 -0.67
N LEU A 91 6.35 3.89 -1.31
CA LEU A 91 6.98 5.00 -2.03
C LEU A 91 6.72 4.92 -3.52
N PHE A 92 6.54 6.10 -4.13
CA PHE A 92 6.56 6.27 -5.58
C PHE A 92 7.98 6.61 -6.01
N VAL A 93 8.43 6.04 -7.12
CA VAL A 93 9.79 6.23 -7.64
C VAL A 93 9.72 6.86 -9.03
N ALA A 94 10.45 7.95 -9.22
CA ALA A 94 10.67 8.57 -10.52
C ALA A 94 12.15 8.89 -10.66
N ASP A 95 12.75 8.50 -11.79
CA ASP A 95 14.18 8.72 -12.05
C ASP A 95 15.09 8.16 -10.93
N ASP A 96 14.73 6.97 -10.41
CA ASP A 96 15.38 6.28 -9.27
C ASP A 96 15.33 6.99 -7.92
N GLU A 97 14.61 8.11 -7.84
CA GLU A 97 14.42 8.87 -6.60
C GLU A 97 12.99 8.75 -6.08
N PRO A 98 12.77 8.84 -4.75
CA PRO A 98 11.44 9.02 -4.20
C PRO A 98 10.75 10.26 -4.78
N ALA A 99 9.53 10.08 -5.27
CA ALA A 99 8.70 11.12 -5.87
C ALA A 99 7.38 11.36 -5.12
N GLY A 100 7.11 10.56 -4.09
CA GLY A 100 5.90 10.62 -3.30
C GLY A 100 5.72 9.36 -2.47
N PHE A 101 4.62 9.29 -1.74
CA PHE A 101 4.30 8.16 -0.88
C PHE A 101 2.79 7.97 -0.69
N MET A 102 2.43 6.78 -0.24
CA MET A 102 1.16 6.45 0.38
C MET A 102 1.39 5.86 1.77
N ILE A 103 0.58 6.30 2.73
CA ILE A 103 0.60 5.80 4.10
C ILE A 103 -0.71 5.07 4.37
N THR A 104 -0.60 3.81 4.76
CA THR A 104 -1.74 2.98 5.14
C THR A 104 -1.57 2.38 6.52
N SER A 105 -2.67 1.96 7.16
CA SER A 105 -2.61 1.17 8.39
C SER A 105 -3.73 0.14 8.43
N PRO A 106 -3.53 -1.02 9.09
CA PRO A 106 -4.61 -1.94 9.34
C PRO A 106 -5.61 -1.38 10.36
N GLN A 107 -6.90 -1.61 10.15
CA GLN A 107 -8.00 -1.31 11.09
C GLN A 107 -9.06 -2.41 11.05
N CYS A 108 -9.10 -3.28 12.05
CA CYS A 108 -10.15 -4.29 12.23
C CYS A 108 -10.50 -5.08 10.95
N GLY A 109 -9.47 -5.55 10.22
CA GLY A 109 -9.64 -6.30 8.97
C GLY A 109 -9.90 -5.44 7.72
N SER A 110 -9.85 -4.11 7.84
CA SER A 110 -9.76 -3.17 6.72
C SER A 110 -8.39 -2.51 6.67
N LEU A 111 -8.06 -1.90 5.53
CA LEU A 111 -6.88 -1.07 5.36
C LEU A 111 -7.30 0.40 5.28
N TRP A 112 -6.81 1.23 6.17
CA TRP A 112 -7.05 2.67 6.12
C TRP A 112 -5.96 3.36 5.30
N LEU A 113 -6.35 4.10 4.26
CA LEU A 113 -5.45 4.98 3.52
C LEU A 113 -5.47 6.37 4.16
N HIS A 114 -4.40 6.69 4.88
CA HIS A 114 -4.24 7.98 5.59
C HIS A 114 -3.87 9.10 4.64
N TRP A 115 -2.81 8.89 3.85
CA TRP A 115 -2.24 9.92 2.98
C TRP A 115 -1.79 9.32 1.66
N SER A 116 -1.97 10.10 0.60
CA SER A 116 -1.33 9.90 -0.70
C SER A 116 -0.77 11.24 -1.13
N TYR A 117 0.55 11.35 -1.20
CA TYR A 117 1.21 12.61 -1.47
C TYR A 117 2.27 12.44 -2.56
N ILE A 118 2.26 13.37 -3.53
CA ILE A 118 3.28 13.47 -4.56
C ILE A 118 4.02 14.77 -4.34
N PHE A 119 5.34 14.65 -4.30
CA PHE A 119 6.28 15.74 -4.13
C PHE A 119 6.00 16.83 -5.16
N PRO A 120 5.77 18.09 -4.74
CA PRO A 120 5.38 19.18 -5.64
C PRO A 120 6.24 19.26 -6.90
N GLU A 121 7.55 19.13 -6.74
CA GLU A 121 8.56 19.20 -7.80
C GLU A 121 8.63 17.95 -8.70
N LYS A 122 7.97 16.85 -8.33
CA LYS A 122 7.89 15.61 -9.12
C LYS A 122 6.45 15.27 -9.55
N ARG A 123 5.50 16.21 -9.43
CA ARG A 123 4.08 15.96 -9.74
C ARG A 123 3.88 15.60 -11.21
N ARG A 124 3.40 14.37 -11.44
CA ARG A 124 2.95 13.87 -12.74
C ARG A 124 1.69 13.05 -12.55
N ALA A 125 0.69 13.23 -13.40
CA ALA A 125 -0.58 12.51 -13.31
C ALA A 125 -0.37 10.98 -13.32
N SER A 126 0.61 10.48 -14.06
CA SER A 126 0.90 9.04 -14.14
C SER A 126 1.38 8.42 -12.82
N LEU A 127 2.02 9.18 -11.93
CA LEU A 127 2.54 8.66 -10.65
C LEU A 127 1.41 8.38 -9.66
N ALA A 128 0.43 9.28 -9.53
CA ALA A 128 -0.75 9.03 -8.70
C ALA A 128 -1.49 7.77 -9.16
N MET A 129 -1.66 7.66 -10.48
CA MET A 129 -2.33 6.53 -11.10
C MET A 129 -1.56 5.23 -10.84
N ALA A 130 -0.24 5.23 -11.02
CA ALA A 130 0.60 4.09 -10.71
C ALA A 130 0.50 3.67 -9.24
N GLY A 131 0.54 4.64 -8.33
CA GLY A 131 0.43 4.42 -6.89
C GLY A 131 -0.86 3.72 -6.48
N PHE A 132 -2.02 4.23 -6.92
CA PHE A 132 -3.31 3.60 -6.58
C PHE A 132 -3.44 2.19 -7.15
N ARG A 133 -2.93 1.95 -8.36
CA ARG A 133 -2.91 0.59 -8.93
C ARG A 133 -2.07 -0.35 -8.06
N ALA A 134 -0.85 0.05 -7.74
CA ALA A 134 0.06 -0.73 -6.92
C ALA A 134 -0.48 -0.98 -5.51
N LEU A 135 -1.12 0.02 -4.90
CA LEU A 135 -1.77 -0.10 -3.60
C LEU A 135 -2.79 -1.26 -3.62
N VAL A 136 -3.65 -1.27 -4.63
CA VAL A 136 -4.67 -2.31 -4.79
C VAL A 136 -4.03 -3.67 -5.07
N GLU A 137 -3.12 -3.74 -6.05
CA GLU A 137 -2.46 -4.99 -6.44
C GLU A 137 -1.68 -5.63 -5.28
N HIS A 138 -1.05 -4.81 -4.44
CA HIS A 138 -0.31 -5.30 -3.28
C HIS A 138 -1.22 -5.79 -2.15
N TRP A 139 -2.27 -5.03 -1.82
CA TRP A 139 -3.12 -5.32 -0.66
C TRP A 139 -4.32 -6.22 -0.95
N ASP A 140 -4.66 -6.46 -2.22
CA ASP A 140 -5.65 -7.48 -2.63
C ASP A 140 -5.05 -8.90 -2.59
N ASN A 141 -4.58 -9.29 -1.40
CA ASN A 141 -3.77 -10.48 -1.18
C ASN A 141 -4.40 -11.48 -0.20
N GLY A 142 -5.69 -11.34 0.11
CA GLY A 142 -6.37 -12.22 1.08
C GLY A 142 -6.42 -11.69 2.52
N ARG A 143 -5.67 -10.63 2.86
CA ARG A 143 -5.53 -10.15 4.25
C ARG A 143 -6.65 -9.21 4.71
N PHE A 144 -7.11 -8.30 3.86
CA PHE A 144 -8.08 -7.25 4.20
C PHE A 144 -9.38 -7.35 3.40
N HIS A 145 -10.50 -6.93 3.99
CA HIS A 145 -11.83 -6.91 3.35
C HIS A 145 -12.01 -5.72 2.40
N LYS A 146 -11.33 -4.60 2.68
CA LYS A 146 -11.46 -3.35 1.95
C LYS A 146 -10.34 -2.36 2.27
N ILE A 147 -10.17 -1.39 1.39
CA ILE A 147 -9.43 -0.14 1.62
C ILE A 147 -10.44 0.99 1.84
N ALA A 148 -10.25 1.81 2.86
CA ALA A 148 -11.11 2.95 3.16
C ALA A 148 -10.30 4.25 3.30
N THR A 149 -10.91 5.38 2.97
CA THR A 149 -10.32 6.71 3.15
C THR A 149 -11.38 7.80 3.26
N TYR A 150 -11.03 8.92 3.87
CA TYR A 150 -11.84 10.13 3.87
C TYR A 150 -11.25 11.17 2.93
N THR A 151 -12.12 11.94 2.29
CA THR A 151 -11.69 13.13 1.53
C THR A 151 -12.72 14.25 1.66
N LYS A 152 -12.29 15.49 1.50
CA LYS A 152 -13.21 16.63 1.45
C LYS A 152 -14.04 16.58 0.17
N PRO A 153 -15.31 17.02 0.19
CA PRO A 153 -16.18 17.01 -0.98
C PRO A 153 -15.61 17.75 -2.21
N ASP A 154 -14.85 18.82 -1.99
CA ASP A 154 -14.26 19.69 -3.02
C ASP A 154 -12.85 19.24 -3.45
N ASN A 155 -12.33 18.15 -2.90
CA ASN A 155 -11.00 17.65 -3.25
C ASN A 155 -11.02 16.91 -4.60
N ALA A 156 -10.17 17.34 -5.53
CA ALA A 156 -10.04 16.74 -6.86
C ALA A 156 -9.63 15.25 -6.84
N VAL A 157 -9.11 14.73 -5.72
CA VAL A 157 -8.75 13.31 -5.56
C VAL A 157 -9.94 12.37 -5.73
N THR A 158 -11.17 12.83 -5.53
CA THR A 158 -12.42 12.07 -5.73
C THR A 158 -12.51 11.43 -7.13
N SER A 159 -12.02 12.13 -8.16
CA SER A 159 -11.95 11.61 -9.53
C SER A 159 -10.99 10.42 -9.68
N ILE A 160 -9.86 10.46 -8.98
CA ILE A 160 -8.85 9.39 -8.97
C ILE A 160 -9.39 8.18 -8.22
N LEU A 161 -9.99 8.40 -7.04
CA LEU A 161 -10.63 7.35 -6.23
C LEU A 161 -11.69 6.59 -7.05
N THR A 162 -12.61 7.32 -7.68
CA THR A 162 -13.65 6.75 -8.56
C THR A 162 -13.03 5.94 -9.71
N ARG A 163 -11.99 6.45 -10.35
CA ARG A 163 -11.30 5.74 -11.44
C ARG A 163 -10.68 4.42 -10.98
N TYR A 164 -10.25 4.34 -9.71
CA TYR A 164 -9.75 3.12 -9.08
C TYR A 164 -10.80 2.31 -8.33
N LYS A 165 -12.08 2.52 -8.66
CA LYS A 165 -13.22 1.76 -8.12
C LYS A 165 -13.30 1.82 -6.59
N PHE A 166 -12.85 2.94 -6.00
CA PHE A 166 -13.37 3.31 -4.70
C PHE A 166 -14.78 3.86 -4.93
N GLU A 167 -15.74 3.31 -4.21
CA GLU A 167 -17.13 3.71 -4.23
C GLU A 167 -17.35 4.75 -3.12
N LEU A 168 -18.15 5.78 -3.41
CA LEU A 168 -18.62 6.70 -2.39
C LEU A 168 -19.65 5.95 -1.53
N THR A 169 -19.30 5.65 -0.29
CA THR A 169 -20.18 4.91 0.64
C THR A 169 -21.19 5.86 1.28
N CYS A 170 -20.72 7.00 1.78
CA CYS A 170 -21.57 8.00 2.39
C CYS A 170 -20.88 9.37 2.49
N GLU A 171 -21.69 10.39 2.71
CA GLU A 171 -21.24 11.67 3.23
C GLU A 171 -21.41 11.69 4.75
N LEU A 172 -20.32 11.98 5.45
CA LEU A 172 -20.26 12.12 6.90
C LEU A 172 -20.36 13.60 7.25
N LYS A 173 -21.52 14.00 7.76
CA LYS A 173 -21.77 15.38 8.21
C LYS A 173 -21.13 15.62 9.58
N ASN A 174 -20.53 16.79 9.77
CA ASN A 174 -19.96 17.22 11.06
C ASN A 174 -18.99 16.17 11.65
N HIS A 175 -18.07 15.66 10.84
CA HIS A 175 -17.22 14.52 11.17
C HIS A 175 -15.90 14.93 11.84
N LEU A 176 -14.81 15.08 11.09
CA LEU A 176 -13.52 15.47 11.64
C LEU A 176 -13.51 16.98 11.88
N PHE A 177 -13.27 17.38 13.13
CA PHE A 177 -13.22 18.78 13.55
C PHE A 177 -14.50 19.58 13.18
N GLY A 178 -15.63 18.88 13.11
CA GLY A 178 -16.92 19.43 12.78
C GLY A 178 -17.15 19.73 11.30
N GLU A 179 -16.28 19.23 10.43
CA GLU A 179 -16.39 19.41 8.98
C GLU A 179 -16.96 18.17 8.28
N ASP A 180 -17.55 18.38 7.11
CA ASP A 180 -18.09 17.31 6.28
C ASP A 180 -16.99 16.58 5.50
N TYR A 181 -17.11 15.25 5.40
CA TYR A 181 -16.20 14.38 4.67
C TYR A 181 -16.96 13.35 3.85
N LEU A 182 -16.35 12.90 2.76
CA LEU A 182 -16.80 11.76 1.97
C LEU A 182 -16.03 10.51 2.37
N LEU A 183 -16.75 9.43 2.69
CA LEU A 183 -16.15 8.10 2.88
C LEU A 183 -16.12 7.36 1.56
N TYR A 184 -14.91 7.02 1.12
CA TYR A 184 -14.69 6.17 -0.03
C TYR A 184 -14.16 4.80 0.40
N GLU A 185 -14.74 3.74 -0.15
CA GLU A 185 -14.32 2.37 0.13
C GLU A 185 -14.09 1.59 -1.16
N ARG A 186 -13.06 0.75 -1.18
CA ARG A 186 -12.82 -0.24 -2.23
C ARG A 186 -12.77 -1.62 -1.61
N LYS A 187 -13.65 -2.53 -2.06
CA LYS A 187 -13.63 -3.93 -1.63
C LYS A 187 -12.34 -4.63 -2.08
N LEU A 188 -11.84 -5.51 -1.22
CA LEU A 188 -10.73 -6.43 -1.46
C LEU A 188 -11.21 -7.87 -1.22
N ASN A 189 -10.45 -8.84 -1.70
CA ASN A 189 -10.79 -10.26 -1.58
C ASN A 189 -10.14 -10.86 -0.34
N LYS A 190 -10.77 -10.73 0.83
CA LYS A 190 -10.29 -11.39 2.04
C LYS A 190 -10.56 -12.89 2.01
N THR A 191 -9.51 -13.66 2.30
CA THR A 191 -9.56 -15.13 2.39
C THR A 191 -9.03 -15.66 3.71
N SER A 192 -8.17 -14.89 4.40
CA SER A 192 -7.67 -15.26 5.73
C SER A 192 -8.72 -15.04 6.82
N PRO A 193 -8.89 -15.98 7.77
CA PRO A 193 -9.79 -15.81 8.92
C PRO A 193 -9.24 -14.84 9.99
N GLU A 194 -7.93 -14.55 9.96
CA GLU A 194 -7.25 -13.74 10.98
C GLU A 194 -7.57 -12.24 10.82
N TYR A 195 -7.51 -11.50 11.92
CA TYR A 195 -7.68 -10.04 11.92
C TYR A 195 -6.44 -9.35 12.44
N ASP A 196 -6.02 -8.28 11.77
CA ASP A 196 -5.02 -7.38 12.30
C ASP A 196 -5.56 -6.60 13.49
N ASN A 197 -4.81 -6.62 14.59
CA ASN A 197 -5.13 -5.90 15.83
C ASN A 197 -4.79 -4.39 15.78
N GLY A 198 -4.57 -3.85 14.58
CA GLY A 198 -4.16 -2.45 14.37
C GLY A 198 -2.68 -2.20 14.68
N VAL A 199 -2.33 -0.92 14.78
CA VAL A 199 -0.96 -0.48 15.06
C VAL A 199 -0.76 -0.37 16.57
N SER A 200 0.06 -1.24 17.13
CA SER A 200 0.53 -1.11 18.52
C SER A 200 1.85 -0.34 18.52
N THR A 201 1.84 0.93 18.94
CA THR A 201 3.10 1.64 19.20
C THR A 201 3.76 1.02 20.44
N PRO A 202 5.02 0.56 20.34
CA PRO A 202 5.71 0.00 21.49
C PRO A 202 5.82 1.06 22.59
N GLY A 203 5.32 0.75 23.79
CA GLY A 203 5.64 1.54 24.99
C GLY A 203 7.14 1.55 25.27
N LEU A 204 7.60 2.33 26.25
CA LEU A 204 9.03 2.54 26.55
C LEU A 204 9.84 1.23 26.61
N LYS A 205 9.30 0.18 27.26
CA LYS A 205 9.94 -1.14 27.34
C LYS A 205 10.10 -1.83 25.98
N GLY A 206 9.12 -1.68 25.10
CA GLY A 206 9.17 -2.23 23.74
C GLY A 206 10.20 -1.51 22.86
N ARG A 207 10.35 -0.19 23.03
CA ARG A 207 11.38 0.60 22.32
C ARG A 207 12.78 0.18 22.72
N ILE A 208 13.02 -0.02 24.02
CA ILE A 208 14.31 -0.50 24.55
C ILE A 208 14.62 -1.90 24.00
N LYS A 209 13.64 -2.81 24.02
CA LYS A 209 13.80 -4.16 23.44
C LYS A 209 14.18 -4.10 21.96
N ASN A 210 13.48 -3.30 21.16
CA ASN A 210 13.75 -3.18 19.72
C ASN A 210 15.14 -2.56 19.44
N TYR A 211 15.57 -1.61 20.27
CA TYR A 211 16.93 -1.05 20.19
C TYR A 211 18.02 -2.09 20.44
N PHE A 212 17.84 -2.98 21.43
CA PHE A 212 18.82 -4.05 21.67
C PHE A 212 18.82 -5.10 20.55
N ILE A 213 17.65 -5.43 19.99
CA ILE A 213 17.55 -6.36 18.86
C ILE A 213 18.27 -5.78 17.63
N SER A 214 18.10 -4.49 17.33
CA SER A 214 18.74 -3.86 16.16
C SER A 214 20.27 -3.73 16.31
N LEU A 215 20.77 -3.60 17.54
CA LEU A 215 22.21 -3.65 17.80
C LEU A 215 22.80 -5.05 17.57
N LEU A 216 22.08 -6.10 17.96
CA LEU A 216 22.52 -7.48 17.79
C LEU A 216 22.48 -7.92 16.31
N SER A 217 21.48 -7.46 15.55
CA SER A 217 21.36 -7.80 14.13
C SER A 217 22.38 -7.11 13.22
N ASN A 218 22.95 -5.98 13.65
CA ASN A 218 24.00 -5.25 12.90
C ASN A 218 25.43 -5.66 13.32
N ALA A 219 25.56 -6.56 14.30
CA ALA A 219 26.83 -7.11 14.76
C ALA A 219 27.10 -8.53 14.22
N SER A 220 26.26 -9.01 13.28
CA SER A 220 26.36 -10.31 12.58
C SER A 220 26.64 -10.09 11.10
#